data_AF-A0A1C5AH95-F1
#
_entry.id   AF-A0A1C5AH95-F1
#
_cell.length_a   1.000
_cell.length_b   1.000
_cell.length_c   1.000
_cell.angle_alpha   90.00
_cell.angle_beta   90.00
_cell.angle_gamma   90.00
#
_symmetry.space_group_name_H-M   'P 1'
#
loop_
_entity.id
_entity.type
_entity.pdbx_description
1 polymer ?
#
loop_
_entity_poly.entity_id
_entity_poly.type
_entity_poly.pdbx_seq_one_letter_code
_entity_poly.pdbx_strand_id
1 'polypeptide(L)'
;MFVEARTRPVLAEVCRRLDMSDAGASLLRHHTNAVYAVGDMVVKIAPVEFGLERTHAVVTVVQWLAARGFPTVGLIPWLPQPLLVGEHAVTVWQRLDPAYDSSRMNHPGRWHPASSRRRSSPWCPPGAPRAVP
;
A
#
# COMPACT_ATOMS: atom_id res chain seq x y z
N MET A 1 -7.09 -13.52 -16.26
CA MET A 1 -5.87 -14.30 -15.93
C MET A 1 -4.68 -13.39 -16.11
N PHE A 2 -3.84 -13.22 -15.09
CA PHE A 2 -2.64 -12.41 -15.20
C PHE A 2 -1.57 -13.18 -15.97
N VAL A 3 -1.02 -12.55 -17.00
CA VAL A 3 0.13 -13.07 -17.76
C VAL A 3 1.25 -12.06 -17.59
N GLU A 4 2.45 -12.53 -17.24
CA GLU A 4 3.63 -11.68 -17.02
C GLU A 4 3.87 -10.72 -18.20
N ALA A 5 3.75 -11.22 -19.44
CA ALA A 5 3.89 -10.43 -20.66
C ALA A 5 2.99 -9.18 -20.73
N ARG A 6 1.80 -9.20 -20.11
CA ARG A 6 0.89 -8.04 -20.07
C ARG A 6 1.28 -6.99 -19.03
N THR A 7 2.00 -7.41 -17.99
CA THR A 7 2.31 -6.54 -16.84
C THR A 7 3.78 -6.09 -16.81
N ARG A 8 4.68 -6.74 -17.55
CA ARG A 8 6.06 -6.29 -17.71
C ARG A 8 6.17 -4.87 -18.30
N PRO A 9 5.39 -4.46 -19.33
CA PRO A 9 5.45 -3.08 -19.83
C PRO A 9 4.97 -2.05 -18.80
N VAL A 10 3.94 -2.41 -18.01
CA VAL A 10 3.45 -1.58 -16.91
C VAL A 10 4.53 -1.42 -15.83
N LEU A 11 5.20 -2.51 -15.47
CA LEU A 11 6.33 -2.49 -14.53
C LEU A 11 7.47 -1.60 -15.02
N ALA A 12 7.85 -1.72 -16.30
CA ALA A 12 8.92 -0.91 -16.89
C ALA A 12 8.59 0.59 -16.82
N GLU A 13 7.34 0.96 -17.14
CA GLU A 13 6.88 2.35 -17.04
C GLU A 13 6.85 2.86 -15.58
N VAL A 14 6.47 2.00 -14.62
CA VAL A 14 6.57 2.34 -13.19
C VAL A 14 8.02 2.59 -12.80
N CYS A 15 8.94 1.68 -13.14
CA CYS A 15 10.36 1.83 -12.81
C CYS A 15 10.94 3.09 -13.44
N ARG A 16 10.60 3.39 -14.70
CA ARG A 16 11.00 4.62 -15.39
C ARG A 16 10.52 5.89 -14.68
N ARG A 17 9.27 5.93 -14.19
CA ARG A 17 8.74 7.09 -13.43
C ARG A 17 9.40 7.27 -12.07
N LEU A 18 9.99 6.21 -11.53
CA LEU A 18 10.67 6.20 -10.23
C LEU A 18 12.20 6.31 -10.36
N ASP A 19 12.72 6.56 -11.57
CA ASP A 19 14.16 6.56 -11.89
C ASP A 19 14.87 5.27 -11.44
N MET A 20 14.19 4.13 -11.61
CA MET A 20 14.68 2.78 -11.28
C MET A 20 14.83 1.91 -12.54
N SER A 21 15.71 0.90 -12.46
CA SER A 21 15.83 -0.14 -13.48
C SER A 21 14.90 -1.32 -13.19
N ASP A 22 14.20 -1.80 -14.22
CA ASP A 22 13.38 -3.02 -14.18
C ASP A 22 14.16 -4.28 -14.56
N ALA A 23 15.43 -4.17 -15.00
CA ALA A 23 16.23 -5.29 -15.50
C ALA A 23 16.45 -6.41 -14.45
N GLY A 24 16.46 -6.06 -13.17
CA GLY A 24 16.57 -7.02 -12.05
C GLY A 24 15.24 -7.44 -11.43
N ALA A 25 14.10 -7.09 -12.05
CA ALA A 25 12.80 -7.30 -11.43
C ALA A 25 12.35 -8.77 -11.48
N SER A 26 12.03 -9.32 -10.32
CA SER A 26 11.56 -10.71 -10.18
C SER A 26 10.05 -10.77 -9.95
N LEU A 27 9.33 -11.57 -10.75
CA LEU A 27 7.92 -11.84 -10.50
C LEU A 27 7.76 -12.77 -9.29
N LEU A 28 7.06 -12.30 -8.25
CA LEU A 28 6.81 -13.05 -7.02
C LEU A 28 5.48 -13.81 -7.05
N ARG A 29 4.45 -13.20 -7.67
CA ARG A 29 3.09 -13.78 -7.74
C ARG A 29 2.31 -13.17 -8.89
N HIS A 30 1.44 -13.94 -9.54
CA HIS A 30 0.59 -13.46 -10.65
C HIS A 30 -0.85 -14.01 -10.64
N HIS A 31 -1.46 -14.32 -9.48
CA HIS A 31 -2.84 -14.84 -9.48
C HIS A 31 -3.88 -13.71 -9.51
N THR A 32 -4.06 -13.01 -8.39
CA THR A 32 -5.03 -11.91 -8.25
C THR A 32 -4.45 -10.53 -8.49
N ASN A 33 -3.11 -10.43 -8.48
CA ASN A 33 -2.32 -9.26 -8.82
C ASN A 33 -1.02 -9.78 -9.43
N ALA A 34 -0.37 -8.99 -10.28
CA ALA A 34 1.05 -9.20 -10.56
C ALA A 34 1.88 -8.47 -9.50
N VAL A 35 2.80 -9.18 -8.87
CA VAL A 35 3.65 -8.69 -7.78
C VAL A 35 5.09 -8.87 -8.16
N TYR A 36 5.82 -7.77 -8.32
CA TYR A 36 7.23 -7.78 -8.68
C TYR A 36 8.07 -7.25 -7.53
N ALA A 37 9.22 -7.87 -7.27
CA ALA A 37 10.26 -7.24 -6.46
C ALA A 37 11.21 -6.46 -7.37
N VAL A 38 11.53 -5.22 -7.00
CA VAL A 38 12.42 -4.31 -7.74
C VAL A 38 13.32 -3.62 -6.72
N GLY A 39 14.59 -4.05 -6.62
CA GLY A 39 15.48 -3.60 -5.55
C GLY A 39 14.84 -3.81 -4.17
N ASP A 40 14.73 -2.72 -3.40
CA ASP A 40 14.14 -2.68 -2.05
C ASP A 40 12.63 -2.38 -2.04
N MET A 41 11.98 -2.49 -3.20
CA MET A 41 10.54 -2.23 -3.34
C MET A 41 9.80 -3.45 -3.87
N VAL A 42 8.50 -3.46 -3.63
CA VAL A 42 7.55 -4.38 -4.25
C VAL A 42 6.50 -3.59 -5.03
N VAL A 43 6.36 -3.86 -6.31
CA VAL A 43 5.37 -3.26 -7.19
C VAL A 43 4.20 -4.24 -7.35
N LYS A 44 3.00 -3.81 -6.95
CA LYS A 44 1.75 -4.56 -7.08
C LYS A 44 0.88 -3.92 -8.14
N ILE A 45 0.66 -4.64 -9.23
CA ILE A 45 -0.16 -4.24 -10.37
C ILE A 45 -1.53 -4.94 -10.24
N ALA A 46 -2.57 -4.13 -10.06
CA ALA A 46 -3.94 -4.62 -9.91
C ALA A 46 -4.55 -5.03 -11.27
N PRO A 47 -5.51 -5.99 -11.29
CA PRO A 47 -6.26 -6.27 -12.50
C PRO A 47 -6.99 -5.02 -12.94
N VAL A 48 -7.15 -4.82 -14.25
CA VAL A 48 -7.82 -3.63 -14.80
C VAL A 48 -9.23 -3.50 -14.20
N GLU A 49 -9.93 -4.62 -14.04
CA GLU A 49 -11.29 -4.70 -13.52
C GLU A 49 -11.38 -4.34 -12.04
N PHE A 50 -10.26 -4.35 -11.31
CA PHE A 50 -10.22 -3.90 -9.92
C PHE A 50 -10.40 -2.39 -9.82
N GLY A 51 -9.82 -1.64 -10.76
CA GLY A 51 -9.99 -0.20 -10.92
C GLY A 51 -9.21 0.68 -9.95
N LEU A 52 -9.10 1.96 -10.30
CA LEU A 52 -8.36 2.97 -9.53
C LEU A 52 -9.03 3.29 -8.18
N GLU A 53 -10.34 3.52 -8.17
CA GLU A 53 -11.12 3.85 -6.96
C GLU A 53 -11.00 2.79 -5.86
N ARG A 54 -11.13 1.51 -6.23
CA ARG A 54 -10.97 0.41 -5.28
C ARG A 54 -9.53 0.32 -4.77
N THR A 55 -8.56 0.66 -5.61
CA THR A 55 -7.15 0.70 -5.20
C THR A 55 -6.87 1.87 -4.26
N HIS A 56 -7.51 3.04 -4.44
CA HIS A 56 -7.49 4.12 -3.47
C HIS A 56 -8.02 3.68 -2.11
N ALA A 57 -9.15 2.95 -2.07
CA ALA A 57 -9.68 2.42 -0.82
C ALA A 57 -8.68 1.51 -0.10
N VAL A 58 -7.97 0.65 -0.84
CA VAL A 58 -6.89 -0.20 -0.28
C VAL A 58 -5.77 0.65 0.32
N VAL A 59 -5.29 1.67 -0.41
CA VAL A 59 -4.24 2.58 0.07
C VAL A 59 -4.68 3.28 1.36
N THR A 60 -5.89 3.82 1.39
CA THR A 60 -6.47 4.48 2.58
C THR A 60 -6.52 3.55 3.78
N VAL A 61 -6.97 2.30 3.61
CA VAL A 61 -7.05 1.32 4.70
C VAL A 61 -5.66 0.98 5.23
N VAL A 62 -4.68 0.76 4.35
CA VAL A 62 -3.30 0.43 4.73
C VAL A 62 -2.65 1.58 5.51
N GLN A 63 -2.82 2.82 5.04
CA GLN A 63 -2.33 4.00 5.74
C GLN A 63 -2.99 4.16 7.11
N TRP A 64 -4.30 3.93 7.21
CA TRP A 64 -5.04 3.97 8.47
C TRP A 64 -4.57 2.91 9.47
N LEU A 65 -4.26 1.70 8.99
CA LEU A 65 -3.71 0.61 9.80
C LEU A 65 -2.30 0.98 10.31
N ALA A 66 -1.42 1.42 9.41
CA ALA A 66 -0.06 1.83 9.74
C ALA A 66 -0.05 2.99 10.75
N ALA A 67 -0.93 3.99 10.58
CA ALA A 67 -1.06 5.11 11.51
C ALA A 67 -1.52 4.70 12.92
N ARG A 68 -2.16 3.53 13.07
CA ARG A 68 -2.53 2.95 14.37
C ARG A 68 -1.46 2.03 14.96
N GLY A 69 -0.32 1.91 14.29
CA GLY A 69 0.75 1.00 14.67
C GLY A 69 0.47 -0.46 14.34
N PHE A 70 -0.61 -0.78 13.61
CA PHE A 70 -0.89 -2.16 13.19
C PHE A 70 0.28 -2.71 12.36
N PRO A 71 0.71 -3.97 12.55
CA PRO A 71 1.90 -4.45 11.90
C PRO A 71 1.55 -4.87 10.48
N THR A 72 1.68 -3.93 9.55
CA THR A 72 1.47 -4.11 8.11
C THR A 72 2.72 -3.69 7.37
N VAL A 73 2.93 -4.27 6.19
CA VAL A 73 3.92 -3.74 5.23
C VAL A 73 3.50 -2.34 4.82
N GLY A 74 4.45 -1.41 4.84
CA GLY A 74 4.24 -0.01 4.46
C GLY A 74 4.21 0.19 2.95
N LEU A 75 3.41 1.16 2.53
CA LEU A 75 3.53 1.78 1.21
C LEU A 75 4.78 2.66 1.17
N ILE A 76 5.35 2.88 0.00
CA ILE A 76 6.41 3.87 -0.18
C ILE A 76 5.87 5.27 0.18
N PRO A 77 6.40 5.95 1.22
CA PRO A 77 5.74 7.11 1.83
C PRO A 77 5.88 8.40 1.02
N TRP A 78 6.94 8.53 0.23
CA TRP A 78 7.18 9.70 -0.62
C TRP A 78 6.44 9.62 -1.97
N LEU A 79 5.77 8.49 -2.25
CA LEU A 79 5.05 8.26 -3.49
C LEU A 79 3.55 8.46 -3.27
N PRO A 80 2.89 9.40 -3.97
CA PRO A 80 1.43 9.45 -4.04
C PRO A 80 0.91 8.18 -4.70
N GLN A 81 -0.08 7.54 -4.06
CA GLN A 81 -0.57 6.23 -4.48
C GLN A 81 -2.09 6.11 -4.42
N PRO A 82 -2.68 5.24 -5.26
CA PRO A 82 -2.06 4.44 -6.32
C PRO A 82 -1.57 5.26 -7.52
N LEU A 83 -0.64 4.69 -8.28
CA LEU A 83 -0.28 5.18 -9.60
C LEU A 83 -1.26 4.61 -10.63
N LEU A 84 -1.64 5.41 -11.63
CA LEU A 84 -2.30 4.93 -12.83
C LEU A 84 -1.28 4.82 -13.96
N VAL A 85 -1.11 3.60 -14.50
CA VAL A 85 -0.19 3.30 -15.60
C VAL A 85 -0.94 2.50 -16.66
N GLY A 86 -1.22 3.14 -17.79
CA GLY A 86 -2.20 2.60 -18.74
C GLY A 86 -3.55 2.45 -18.05
N GLU A 87 -4.13 1.25 -18.12
CA GLU A 87 -5.40 0.90 -17.46
C GLU A 87 -5.22 0.26 -16.08
N HIS A 88 -3.97 0.11 -15.63
CA HIS A 88 -3.66 -0.57 -14.38
C HIS A 88 -3.45 0.42 -13.24
N ALA A 89 -4.14 0.17 -12.13
CA ALA A 89 -3.81 0.77 -10.85
C ALA A 89 -2.63 0.01 -10.22
N VAL A 90 -1.63 0.75 -9.76
CA VAL A 90 -0.37 0.22 -9.24
C VAL A 90 -0.10 0.78 -7.84
N THR A 91 0.35 -0.09 -6.94
CA THR A 91 0.84 0.30 -5.61
C THR A 91 2.27 -0.19 -5.43
N VAL A 92 3.09 0.61 -4.75
CA VAL A 92 4.50 0.37 -4.47
C VAL A 92 4.71 0.33 -2.97
N TRP A 93 5.34 -0.75 -2.53
CA TRP A 93 5.46 -1.15 -1.13
C TRP A 93 6.93 -1.26 -0.76
N GLN A 94 7.22 -1.08 0.52
CA GLN A 94 8.52 -1.46 1.07
C GLN A 94 8.71 -2.97 0.93
N ARG A 95 9.89 -3.40 0.50
CA ARG A 95 10.24 -4.81 0.51
C ARG A 95 10.60 -5.23 1.93
N LEU A 96 10.01 -6.32 2.39
CA LEU A 96 10.48 -6.99 3.60
C LEU A 96 11.73 -7.81 3.26
N ASP A 97 12.70 -7.78 4.15
CA ASP A 97 13.83 -8.70 4.10
C ASP A 97 13.29 -10.15 4.14
N PRO A 98 13.73 -11.09 3.31
CA PRO A 98 13.38 -12.50 3.47
C PRO A 98 13.72 -13.09 4.85
N ALA A 99 14.68 -12.51 5.60
CA ALA A 99 14.95 -12.84 7.00
C ALA A 99 13.99 -12.15 8.00
N TYR A 100 12.99 -11.42 7.51
CA TYR A 100 11.98 -10.78 8.34
C TYR A 100 11.17 -11.84 9.09
N ASP A 101 11.45 -11.95 10.39
CA ASP A 101 10.74 -12.84 11.29
C ASP A 101 9.32 -12.31 11.56
N SER A 102 8.33 -13.00 11.00
CA SER A 102 6.91 -12.73 11.24
C SER A 102 6.43 -13.06 12.66
N SER A 103 7.27 -13.68 13.51
CA SER A 103 6.94 -13.93 14.93
C SER A 103 6.60 -12.64 15.69
N ARG A 104 7.20 -11.50 15.30
CA ARG A 104 6.88 -10.16 15.84
C ARG A 104 5.50 -9.64 15.45
N MET A 105 4.90 -10.15 14.37
CA MET A 105 3.51 -9.85 13.97
C MET A 105 2.50 -10.75 14.69
N ASN A 106 2.93 -11.93 15.13
CA ASN A 106 2.05 -13.00 15.63
C ASN A 106 1.83 -12.99 17.15
N HIS A 107 2.10 -11.87 17.84
CA HIS A 107 1.72 -11.68 19.24
C HIS A 107 0.44 -10.85 19.35
N PRO A 108 -0.75 -11.49 19.53
CA PRO A 108 -2.03 -10.78 19.70
C PRO A 108 -2.17 -10.04 21.05
N GLY A 109 -1.09 -9.79 21.79
CA GLY A 109 -1.22 -9.32 23.17
C GLY A 109 0.05 -8.75 23.78
N ARG A 110 0.60 -7.66 23.22
CA ARG A 110 1.26 -6.60 24.02
C ARG A 110 1.42 -5.33 23.19
N TRP A 111 0.29 -4.66 22.97
CA TRP A 111 0.27 -3.28 22.52
C TRP A 111 0.62 -2.38 23.72
N HIS A 112 1.84 -1.84 23.74
CA HIS A 112 2.16 -0.70 24.59
C HIS A 112 1.92 0.58 23.80
N PRO A 113 0.90 1.39 24.12
CA PRO A 113 0.85 2.74 23.58
C PRO A 113 2.10 3.48 24.06
N ALA A 114 2.84 4.09 23.13
CA ALA A 114 3.76 5.16 23.49
C ALA A 114 2.95 6.19 24.28
N SER A 115 3.17 6.20 25.59
CA SER A 115 2.46 7.02 26.54
C SER A 115 2.93 8.45 26.41
N SER A 116 2.18 9.30 25.72
CA SER A 116 1.87 10.67 26.15
C SER A 116 0.90 11.41 25.20
N ARG A 117 -0.33 11.57 25.68
CA ARG A 117 -1.26 12.71 25.52
C ARG A 117 -1.16 13.56 24.22
N ARG A 118 -2.23 13.50 23.43
CA ARG A 118 -3.31 14.51 23.51
C ARG A 118 -4.62 13.87 23.02
N ARG A 119 -5.63 13.93 23.87
CA ARG A 119 -7.02 13.62 23.54
C ARG A 119 -7.49 14.73 22.61
N SER A 120 -7.48 14.51 21.29
CA SER A 120 -8.15 15.40 20.34
C SER A 120 -9.59 14.94 20.16
N SER A 121 -10.50 15.89 20.34
CA SER A 121 -11.96 15.81 20.36
C SER A 121 -12.58 15.01 19.20
N PRO A 122 -13.81 14.50 19.35
CA PRO A 122 -14.55 13.95 18.22
C PRO A 122 -14.75 15.06 17.18
N TRP A 123 -14.42 14.74 15.93
CA TRP A 123 -14.62 15.59 14.77
C TRP A 123 -16.12 15.87 14.55
N CYS A 124 -16.50 17.15 14.46
CA CYS A 124 -17.83 17.60 14.05
C CYS A 124 -17.76 18.10 12.59
N PRO A 125 -18.64 17.64 11.69
CA PRO A 125 -18.76 18.20 10.35
C PRO A 125 -19.41 19.59 10.37
N PRO A 126 -19.05 20.52 9.46
CA PRO A 126 -19.68 21.83 9.38
C PRO A 126 -21.14 21.68 8.90
N GLY A 127 -22.10 22.14 9.72
CA GLY A 127 -23.53 22.22 9.35
C GLY A 127 -24.53 21.52 10.28
N ALA A 128 -24.10 20.88 11.37
CA ALA A 128 -25.05 20.26 12.30
C ALA A 128 -25.86 21.33 13.09
N PRO A 129 -27.21 21.28 13.08
CA PRO A 129 -28.03 22.23 13.83
C PRO A 129 -27.85 22.04 15.34
N ARG A 130 -27.69 23.16 16.06
CA ARG A 130 -27.61 23.17 17.54
C ARG A 130 -28.95 22.74 18.12
N ALA A 131 -28.97 21.68 18.92
CA ALA A 131 -30.07 21.42 19.83
C ALA A 131 -30.04 22.51 20.94
N VAL A 132 -31.13 23.25 21.06
CA VAL A 132 -31.41 24.24 22.13
C VAL A 132 -31.98 23.47 23.34
N PRO A 133 -31.66 23.85 24.59
CA PRO A 133 -31.87 23.03 25.79
C PRO A 133 -33.33 22.68 26.11
#